data_AF-A0A392QTP5-F1
#
_entry.id   AF-A0A392QTP5-F1
#
_cell.length_a   1.000
_cell.length_b   1.000
_cell.length_c   1.000
_cell.angle_alpha   90.00
_cell.angle_beta   90.00
_cell.angle_gamma   90.00
#
_symmetry.space_group_name_H-M   'P 1'
#
loop_
_entity.id
_entity.type
_entity.pdbx_description
1 polymer ?
#
loop_
_entity_poly.entity_id
_entity_poly.type
_entity_poly.pdbx_seq_one_letter_code
_entity_poly.pdbx_strand_id
1 'polypeptide(L)'
;FRVFNLGNTSPVPVSELVAILEKLLKVKAKKKILPMPRNGDVKFTHANISLAYRDLGYRPTIDLETGLRKFVKWYLEFYSSGSNKKGSW
;
A
#
# COMPACT_ATOMS: atom_id res chain seq x y z
N PHE A 1 29.41 6.82 2.84
CA PHE A 1 27.97 6.87 2.54
C PHE A 1 27.19 6.30 3.73
N ARG A 2 25.93 6.71 3.96
CA ARG A 2 25.03 6.10 4.97
C ARG A 2 23.82 5.49 4.27
N VAL A 3 23.34 4.36 4.75
CA VAL A 3 22.17 3.65 4.20
C VAL A 3 21.04 3.74 5.23
N PHE A 4 19.85 4.16 4.81
CA PHE A 4 18.69 4.32 5.68
C PHE A 4 17.52 3.48 5.15
N ASN A 5 16.87 2.72 6.03
CA ASN A 5 15.59 2.11 5.72
C ASN A 5 14.49 3.14 5.95
N LEU A 6 13.64 3.33 4.94
CA LEU A 6 12.42 4.13 5.03
C LEU A 6 11.24 3.20 4.79
N GLY A 7 10.27 3.22 5.70
CA GLY A 7 9.12 2.33 5.63
C GLY A 7 8.33 2.37 6.92
N ASN A 8 7.21 1.67 6.94
CA ASN A 8 6.43 1.46 8.15
C ASN A 8 7.08 0.36 9.01
N THR A 9 6.97 0.48 10.33
CA THR A 9 7.53 -0.46 11.31
C THR A 9 6.56 -1.56 11.70
N SER A 10 5.31 -1.48 11.25
CA SER A 10 4.24 -2.44 11.59
C SER A 10 3.84 -3.26 10.36
N PRO A 11 4.22 -4.54 10.27
CA PRO A 11 3.78 -5.44 9.21
C PRO A 11 2.27 -5.65 9.26
N VAL A 12 1.64 -5.74 8.09
CA VAL A 12 0.21 -6.01 7.95
C VAL A 12 -0.01 -7.16 6.95
N PRO A 13 -0.88 -8.15 7.24
CA PRO A 13 -1.18 -9.22 6.31
C PRO A 13 -1.85 -8.72 5.02
N VAL A 14 -1.59 -9.40 3.90
CA VAL A 14 -2.26 -9.12 2.61
C VAL A 14 -3.78 -9.27 2.73
N SER A 15 -4.27 -10.18 3.55
CA SER A 15 -5.70 -10.36 3.81
C SER A 15 -6.36 -9.12 4.43
N GLU A 16 -5.64 -8.42 5.32
CA GLU A 16 -6.11 -7.20 5.97
C GLU A 16 -6.11 -6.03 4.96
N LEU A 17 -5.05 -5.88 4.16
CA LEU A 17 -5.00 -4.94 3.04
C LEU A 17 -6.23 -5.09 2.13
N VAL A 18 -6.53 -6.33 1.71
CA VAL A 18 -7.69 -6.63 0.86
C VAL A 18 -9.00 -6.30 1.59
N ALA A 19 -9.14 -6.62 2.88
CA ALA A 19 -10.34 -6.32 3.64
C ALA A 19 -10.61 -4.81 3.75
N ILE A 20 -9.56 -3.99 3.95
CA ILE A 20 -9.68 -2.53 3.97
C ILE A 20 -10.14 -2.02 2.59
N LEU A 21 -9.56 -2.53 1.50
CA LEU A 21 -9.99 -2.17 0.14
C LEU A 21 -11.45 -2.53 -0.13
N GLU A 22 -11.90 -3.72 0.28
CA GLU A 22 -13.32 -4.13 0.15
C GLU A 22 -14.26 -3.17 0.89
N LYS A 23 -13.88 -2.73 2.10
CA LYS A 23 -14.62 -1.74 2.90
C LYS A 23 -14.66 -0.38 2.20
N LEU A 24 -13.53 0.12 1.72
CA LEU A 24 -13.42 1.44 1.09
C LEU A 24 -14.14 1.51 -0.26
N LEU A 25 -14.06 0.44 -1.07
CA LEU A 25 -14.67 0.35 -2.39
C LEU A 25 -16.12 -0.16 -2.36
N LYS A 26 -16.60 -0.63 -1.20
CA LYS A 26 -17.93 -1.22 -1.02
C LYS A 26 -18.22 -2.38 -1.98
N VAL A 27 -17.20 -3.15 -2.33
CA VAL A 27 -17.30 -4.32 -3.22
C VAL A 27 -16.45 -5.46 -2.66
N LYS A 28 -16.93 -6.70 -2.83
CA LYS A 28 -16.17 -7.89 -2.45
C LYS A 28 -15.21 -8.31 -3.56
N ALA A 29 -13.97 -8.58 -3.19
CA ALA A 29 -12.97 -9.09 -4.11
C ALA A 29 -13.28 -10.55 -4.45
N LYS A 30 -13.14 -10.93 -5.71
CA LYS A 30 -13.12 -12.34 -6.14
C LYS A 30 -11.74 -12.91 -5.82
N LYS A 31 -11.57 -13.45 -4.61
CA LYS A 31 -10.28 -13.92 -4.09
C LYS A 31 -9.95 -15.31 -4.67
N LYS A 32 -8.78 -15.45 -5.28
CA LYS A 32 -8.17 -16.74 -5.63
C LYS A 32 -6.94 -16.94 -4.75
N ILE A 33 -7.05 -17.78 -3.72
CA ILE A 33 -5.93 -18.06 -2.83
C ILE A 33 -5.00 -19.06 -3.51
N LEU A 34 -3.72 -18.70 -3.60
CA LEU A 34 -2.67 -19.54 -4.17
C LEU A 34 -1.64 -19.86 -3.08
N PRO A 35 -0.99 -21.04 -3.14
CA PRO A 35 0.19 -21.30 -2.34
C PRO A 35 1.27 -20.25 -2.62
N MET A 36 2.01 -19.87 -1.58
CA MET A 36 3.14 -18.95 -1.74
C MET A 36 4.14 -19.54 -2.75
N PRO A 37 4.56 -18.77 -3.77
CA PRO A 37 5.62 -19.20 -4.67
C PRO A 37 6.86 -19.61 -3.90
N ARG A 38 7.57 -20.64 -4.38
CA ARG A 38 8.79 -21.13 -3.72
C ARG A 38 9.97 -20.18 -3.84
N ASN A 39 9.88 -19.17 -4.69
CA ASN A 39 10.97 -18.24 -5.01
C ASN A 39 10.52 -16.79 -4.86
N GLY A 40 11.42 -15.94 -4.33
CA GLY A 40 11.28 -14.48 -4.34
C GLY A 40 10.39 -13.88 -3.24
N ASP A 41 9.30 -14.54 -2.86
CA ASP A 41 8.42 -14.04 -1.80
C ASP A 41 8.96 -14.32 -0.39
N VAL A 42 8.87 -13.32 0.47
CA VAL A 42 9.22 -13.42 1.89
C VAL A 42 7.94 -13.39 2.73
N LYS A 43 7.92 -14.16 3.83
CA LYS A 43 6.74 -14.28 4.70
C LYS A 43 6.37 -12.97 5.40
N PHE A 44 7.36 -12.15 5.71
CA PHE A 44 7.20 -10.87 6.39
C PHE A 44 8.34 -9.94 6.01
N THR A 45 8.01 -8.65 5.86
CA THR A 45 8.98 -7.56 5.73
C THR A 45 8.65 -6.50 6.75
N HIS A 46 9.67 -5.88 7.33
CA HIS A 46 9.52 -4.73 8.20
C HIS A 46 10.76 -3.85 8.07
N ALA A 47 10.56 -2.54 8.09
CA ALA A 47 11.67 -1.60 8.02
C ALA A 47 12.17 -1.31 9.45
N ASN A 48 13.45 -1.59 9.74
CA ASN A 48 14.09 -1.02 10.92
C ASN A 48 14.47 0.44 10.62
N ILE A 49 13.68 1.38 11.13
CA ILE A 49 13.85 2.82 10.89
C ILE A 49 14.68 3.54 11.95
N SER A 50 15.31 2.84 12.90
CA SER A 50 15.99 3.46 14.04
C SER A 50 17.02 4.52 13.63
N LEU A 51 17.75 4.25 12.55
CA LEU A 51 18.75 5.17 12.00
C LEU A 51 18.11 6.40 11.35
N ALA A 52 17.04 6.22 10.56
CA ALA A 52 16.32 7.31 9.90
C ALA A 52 15.59 8.20 10.92
N TYR A 53 15.02 7.58 11.95
CA TYR A 53 14.38 8.30 13.05
C TYR A 53 15.38 9.21 13.77
N ARG A 54 16.55 8.68 14.15
CA ARG A 54 17.57 9.41 14.90
C ARG A 54 18.21 10.53 14.09
N ASP A 55 18.64 10.23 12.86
CA ASP A 55 19.48 11.15 12.07
C ASP A 55 18.66 12.12 11.21
N LEU A 56 17.43 11.74 10.81
CA LEU A 56 16.58 12.51 9.89
C LEU A 56 15.27 12.98 10.53
N GLY A 57 14.97 12.57 11.77
CA GLY A 57 13.65 12.79 12.38
C GLY A 57 12.51 12.06 11.67
N TYR A 58 12.81 11.03 10.87
CA TYR A 58 11.82 10.31 10.07
C TYR A 58 10.82 9.58 10.97
N ARG A 59 9.55 9.97 10.86
CA ARG A 59 8.43 9.43 11.65
C ARG A 59 7.23 9.21 10.71
N PRO A 60 6.99 8.00 10.18
CA PRO A 60 5.82 7.73 9.37
C PRO A 60 4.56 7.88 10.24
N THR A 61 3.64 8.77 9.83
CA THR A 61 2.41 9.11 10.58
C THR A 61 1.13 8.62 9.92
N ILE A 62 1.21 8.11 8.70
CA ILE A 62 0.05 7.63 7.95
C ILE A 62 -0.05 6.11 8.13
N ASP A 63 -1.10 5.68 8.82
CA ASP A 63 -1.45 4.26 8.92
C ASP A 63 -1.96 3.71 7.57
N LEU A 64 -2.08 2.38 7.49
CA LEU A 64 -2.48 1.70 6.26
C LEU A 64 -3.88 2.10 5.78
N GLU A 65 -4.89 2.16 6.65
CA GLU A 65 -6.26 2.48 6.26
C GLU A 65 -6.36 3.94 5.75
N THR A 66 -5.70 4.88 6.44
CA THR A 66 -5.62 6.27 6.02
C THR A 66 -4.93 6.40 4.66
N GLY A 67 -3.83 5.70 4.43
CA GLY A 67 -3.14 5.65 3.15
C GLY A 67 -4.01 5.09 2.02
N LEU A 68 -4.66 3.95 2.25
CA LEU A 68 -5.54 3.32 1.27
C LEU A 68 -6.77 4.16 0.94
N ARG A 69 -7.34 4.87 1.92
CA ARG A 69 -8.45 5.80 1.67
C ARG A 69 -8.04 6.89 0.69
N LYS A 70 -6.87 7.50 0.89
CA LYS A 70 -6.32 8.51 -0.03
C LYS A 70 -6.05 7.91 -1.41
N PHE A 71 -5.48 6.70 -1.46
CA PHE A 71 -5.22 5.99 -2.70
C PHE A 71 -6.49 5.67 -3.49
N VAL A 72 -7.51 5.09 -2.83
CA VAL A 72 -8.81 4.77 -3.46
C VAL A 72 -9.46 6.01 -4.04
N LYS A 73 -9.46 7.12 -3.29
CA LYS A 73 -9.96 8.41 -3.79
C LYS A 73 -9.26 8.82 -5.08
N TRP A 74 -7.93 8.87 -5.06
CA TRP A 74 -7.12 9.21 -6.23
C TRP A 74 -7.37 8.27 -7.41
N TYR A 75 -7.42 6.95 -7.16
CA TYR A 75 -7.61 5.94 -8.20
C TYR A 75 -8.96 6.13 -8.91
N LEU A 76 -10.04 6.30 -8.15
CA LEU A 76 -11.38 6.52 -8.71
C LEU A 76 -11.43 7.84 -9.49
N GLU A 77 -10.86 8.92 -8.99
CA GLU A 77 -10.78 10.21 -9.69
C GLU A 77 -10.00 10.09 -11.01
N PHE A 78 -8.83 9.44 -10.98
CA PHE A 78 -7.96 9.27 -12.13
C PHE A 78 -8.66 8.50 -13.26
N TYR A 79 -9.29 7.35 -12.95
CA TYR A 79 -9.95 6.53 -13.96
C TYR A 79 -11.34 7.04 -14.36
N SER A 80 -12.06 7.74 -13.48
CA SER A 80 -13.33 8.40 -13.83
C SER A 80 -13.11 9.62 -14.72
N SER A 81 -11.94 10.27 -14.67
CA SER A 81 -11.59 11.38 -15.56
C SER A 81 -11.20 10.92 -16.97
N GLY A 82 -10.94 9.63 -17.17
CA GLY A 82 -10.61 9.02 -18.47
C GLY A 82 -11.82 8.73 -19.37
N SER A 83 -13.03 8.65 -18.82
CA SER A 83 -14.26 8.48 -19.61
C SER A 83 -14.68 9.74 -20.37
N ASN A 84 -14.03 10.89 -20.10
CA ASN A 84 -14.20 12.15 -20.82
C ASN A 84 -13.01 12.55 -21.70
N LYS A 85 -12.01 11.67 -21.89
CA LYS A 85 -10.91 11.86 -22.87
C LYS A 85 -10.94 10.76 -23.93
N LYS A 86 -12.04 10.63 -24.66
CA LYS A 86 -12.00 10.04 -26.01
C LYS A 86 -11.50 11.10 -26.99
N GLY A 87 -10.30 10.89 -27.53
CA GLY A 87 -9.87 11.46 -28.81
C GLY A 87 -9.10 12.78 -28.75
N SER A 88 -7.78 12.70 -28.63
CA SER A 88 -6.85 13.54 -29.40
C SER A 88 -5.44 12.96 -29.24
N TRP A 89 -5.18 11.89 -30.00
CA TRP A 89 -3.91 11.58 -30.66
C TRP A 89 -4.30 10.83 -31.93
#